data_AF-A0AAE0HT97-F1
#
_entry.id   AF-A0AAE0HT97-F1
#
_cell.length_a   1.000
_cell.length_b   1.000
_cell.length_c   1.000
_cell.angle_alpha   90.00
_cell.angle_beta   90.00
_cell.angle_gamma   90.00
#
_symmetry.space_group_name_H-M   'P 1'
#
loop_
_entity.id
_entity.type
_entity.pdbx_description
1 polymer ?
#
loop_
_entity_poly.entity_id
_entity_poly.type
_entity_poly.pdbx_seq_one_letter_code
_entity_poly.pdbx_strand_id
1 'polypeptide(L)'
;LQKEGDSVRTFYTHVSHPIQLAFQTRHHTPFIVQRSESGPLGPTNVTQTIDYSWGYGERSLIIGEVKRHGIIDIRTWTGENPVDSTRRWLGKELRGYCHMYKCFAASVFDGKYLLILVFHAAAVPDITRQNCPVICLVFSAECTTTLRYGLFRTVMHQIRRMQAAAAPPVVLDGYIRRFRLSGFPFWVYGDAEHEEHPNGYIRILDVSGAWYWASADGNAVLDQDDNVVWDTVQLGL
;
A
#
# COMPACT_ATOMS: atom_id res chain seq x y z
N LEU A 1 3.75 23.15 -22.14
CA LEU A 1 3.12 21.99 -21.48
C LEU A 1 3.01 22.31 -19.99
N GLN A 2 1.92 22.94 -19.55
CA GLN A 2 1.73 23.46 -18.17
C GLN A 2 0.24 23.46 -17.76
N LYS A 3 -0.58 22.57 -18.32
CA LYS A 3 -1.99 22.41 -17.91
C LYS A 3 -2.18 21.09 -17.16
N GLU A 4 -3.22 21.01 -16.34
CA GLU A 4 -3.56 19.81 -15.57
C GLU A 4 -3.76 18.57 -16.47
N GLY A 5 -4.43 18.72 -17.61
CA GLY A 5 -4.62 17.64 -18.58
C GLY A 5 -3.31 17.05 -19.14
N ASP A 6 -2.21 17.80 -19.17
CA ASP A 6 -0.90 17.25 -19.53
C ASP A 6 -0.36 16.33 -18.43
N SER A 7 -0.57 16.70 -17.17
CA SER A 7 -0.17 15.87 -16.01
C SER A 7 -1.00 14.59 -15.95
N VAL A 8 -2.31 14.68 -16.23
CA VAL A 8 -3.21 13.53 -16.33
C VAL A 8 -2.74 12.56 -17.41
N ARG A 9 -2.50 13.06 -18.64
CA ARG A 9 -2.00 12.24 -19.75
C ARG A 9 -0.67 11.56 -19.39
N THR A 10 0.29 12.31 -18.87
CA THR A 10 1.60 11.77 -18.45
C THR A 10 1.44 10.71 -17.37
N PHE A 11 0.59 10.93 -16.38
CA PHE A 11 0.35 9.98 -15.30
C PHE A 11 -0.18 8.65 -15.84
N TYR A 12 -1.24 8.67 -16.64
CA TYR A 12 -1.85 7.45 -17.14
C TYR A 12 -0.93 6.67 -18.09
N THR A 13 -0.28 7.37 -19.03
CA THR A 13 0.61 6.73 -20.01
C THR A 13 1.90 6.21 -19.38
N HIS A 14 2.52 6.99 -18.49
CA HIS A 14 3.88 6.70 -18.04
C HIS A 14 3.98 6.26 -16.58
N VAL A 15 2.91 6.23 -15.80
CA VAL A 15 2.97 5.81 -14.39
C VAL A 15 1.94 4.73 -14.14
N SER A 16 0.68 5.05 -14.33
CA SER A 16 -0.43 4.21 -13.93
C SER A 16 -0.51 2.90 -14.70
N HIS A 17 -0.52 2.96 -16.03
CA HIS A 17 -0.70 1.78 -16.87
C HIS A 17 0.45 0.77 -16.71
N PRO A 18 1.75 1.17 -16.70
CA PRO A 18 2.85 0.24 -16.43
C PRO A 18 2.73 -0.48 -15.07
N ILE A 19 2.25 0.21 -14.03
CA ILE A 19 2.06 -0.39 -12.70
C ILE A 19 0.91 -1.39 -12.76
N GLN A 20 -0.23 -1.02 -13.35
CA GLN A 20 -1.38 -1.92 -13.49
C GLN A 20 -1.00 -3.21 -14.22
N LEU A 21 -0.23 -3.12 -15.31
CA LEU A 21 0.26 -4.28 -16.05
C LEU A 21 1.13 -5.20 -15.17
N ALA A 22 1.95 -4.65 -14.27
CA ALA A 22 2.81 -5.44 -13.39
C ALA A 22 2.01 -6.33 -12.43
N PHE A 23 0.78 -5.94 -12.09
CA PHE A 23 -0.14 -6.73 -11.25
C PHE A 23 -1.02 -7.70 -12.04
N GLN A 24 -1.10 -7.56 -13.36
CA GLN A 24 -1.90 -8.43 -14.24
C GLN A 24 -1.08 -9.55 -14.90
N THR A 25 0.23 -9.34 -15.06
CA THR A 25 1.09 -10.21 -15.87
C THR A 25 1.91 -11.22 -15.08
N ARG A 26 1.99 -11.09 -13.75
CA ARG A 26 2.78 -12.00 -12.91
C ARG A 26 1.86 -12.97 -12.19
N HIS A 27 2.13 -14.26 -12.34
CA HIS A 27 1.50 -15.35 -11.57
C HIS A 27 1.67 -15.22 -10.04
N HIS A 28 2.48 -14.26 -9.60
CA HIS A 28 2.88 -14.02 -8.22
C HIS A 28 2.54 -12.60 -7.75
N THR A 29 1.54 -11.96 -8.33
CA THR A 29 1.02 -10.68 -7.84
C THR A 29 -0.49 -10.73 -7.69
N PRO A 30 -1.05 -10.27 -6.56
CA PRO A 30 -2.49 -10.20 -6.38
C PRO A 30 -3.12 -9.30 -7.44
N PHE A 31 -4.24 -9.74 -8.03
CA PHE A 31 -4.96 -8.95 -9.01
C PHE A 31 -5.55 -7.69 -8.36
N ILE A 32 -5.14 -6.50 -8.81
CA ILE A 32 -5.70 -5.24 -8.33
C ILE A 32 -6.58 -4.60 -9.40
N VAL A 33 -7.61 -3.89 -8.94
CA VAL A 33 -8.48 -3.08 -9.79
C VAL A 33 -8.02 -1.64 -9.70
N GLN A 34 -7.77 -1.02 -10.85
CA GLN A 34 -7.65 0.42 -10.93
C GLN A 34 -9.01 1.04 -11.29
N ARG A 35 -9.38 2.12 -10.60
CA ARG A 35 -10.53 2.96 -10.96
C ARG A 35 -10.09 4.40 -11.17
N SER A 36 -10.78 5.11 -12.07
CA SER A 36 -10.60 6.54 -12.34
C SER A 36 -11.87 7.28 -11.96
N GLU A 37 -11.74 8.49 -11.42
CA GLU A 37 -12.84 9.42 -11.14
C GLU A 37 -14.03 8.75 -10.41
N SER A 38 -13.73 8.04 -9.33
CA SER A 38 -14.72 7.19 -8.67
C SER A 38 -14.68 7.27 -7.15
N GLY A 39 -15.83 6.96 -6.53
CA GLY A 39 -15.96 6.81 -5.09
C GLY A 39 -15.24 5.57 -4.55
N PRO A 40 -15.23 5.37 -3.22
CA PRO A 40 -14.58 4.21 -2.61
C PRO A 40 -15.05 2.86 -3.18
N LEU A 41 -14.20 1.83 -3.05
CA LEU A 41 -14.62 0.46 -3.32
C LEU A 41 -15.55 -0.05 -2.21
N GLY A 42 -16.44 -0.97 -2.57
CA GLY A 42 -17.43 -1.56 -1.67
C GLY A 42 -18.63 -0.64 -1.35
N PRO A 43 -19.58 -1.11 -0.53
CA PRO A 43 -20.73 -0.33 -0.10
C PRO A 43 -20.31 0.94 0.65
N THR A 44 -20.74 2.11 0.16
CA THR A 44 -20.37 3.40 0.75
C THR A 44 -21.43 4.47 0.48
N ASN A 45 -21.57 5.41 1.41
CA ASN A 45 -22.36 6.64 1.26
C ASN A 45 -21.49 7.84 0.85
N VAL A 46 -20.19 7.64 0.64
CA VAL A 46 -19.26 8.69 0.22
C VAL A 46 -19.50 9.00 -1.25
N THR A 47 -19.85 10.26 -1.55
CA THR A 47 -20.11 10.74 -2.92
C THR A 47 -18.91 11.42 -3.54
N GLN A 48 -17.89 11.74 -2.74
CA GLN A 48 -16.64 12.34 -3.21
C GLN A 48 -15.90 11.35 -4.09
N THR A 49 -15.41 11.84 -5.23
CA THR A 49 -14.58 11.09 -6.16
C THR A 49 -13.14 11.57 -6.07
N ILE A 50 -12.22 10.68 -6.45
CA ILE A 50 -10.78 10.96 -6.59
C ILE A 50 -10.36 10.61 -8.01
N ASP A 51 -9.29 11.23 -8.49
CA ASP A 51 -8.82 11.03 -9.87
C ASP A 51 -8.49 9.58 -10.16
N TYR A 52 -7.81 8.89 -9.24
CA TYR A 52 -7.54 7.46 -9.36
C TYR A 52 -7.48 6.73 -8.02
N SER A 53 -7.75 5.43 -8.04
CA SER A 53 -7.43 4.52 -6.95
C SER A 53 -7.00 3.16 -7.47
N TRP A 54 -6.18 2.50 -6.66
CA TRP A 54 -5.98 1.05 -6.77
C TRP A 54 -6.64 0.38 -5.58
N GLY A 55 -7.41 -0.66 -5.87
CA GLY A 55 -8.14 -1.45 -4.89
C GLY A 55 -7.92 -2.94 -5.09
N TYR A 56 -8.28 -3.68 -4.05
CA TYR A 56 -8.22 -5.13 -4.03
C TYR A 56 -9.43 -5.64 -3.25
N GLY A 57 -10.27 -6.45 -3.91
CA GLY A 57 -11.64 -6.72 -3.46
C GLY A 57 -12.43 -5.42 -3.26
N GLU A 58 -13.12 -5.30 -2.14
CA GLU A 58 -13.91 -4.12 -1.78
C GLU A 58 -13.11 -3.00 -1.09
N ARG A 59 -11.77 -3.07 -1.05
CA ARG A 59 -10.96 -2.11 -0.30
C ARG A 59 -10.03 -1.31 -1.21
N SER A 60 -9.92 -0.02 -0.92
CA SER A 60 -8.90 0.84 -1.51
C SER A 60 -7.54 0.59 -0.85
N LEU A 61 -6.52 0.31 -1.66
CA LEU A 61 -5.13 0.15 -1.21
C LEU A 61 -4.46 1.51 -1.11
N ILE A 62 -4.57 2.29 -2.18
CA ILE A 62 -4.06 3.65 -2.29
C ILE A 62 -5.03 4.45 -3.15
N ILE A 63 -5.16 5.71 -2.78
CA ILE A 63 -5.93 6.71 -3.53
C ILE A 63 -4.98 7.74 -4.10
N GLY A 64 -5.38 8.47 -5.13
CA GLY A 64 -4.60 9.60 -5.52
C GLY A 64 -5.26 10.59 -6.45
N GLU A 65 -4.56 11.71 -6.54
CA GLU A 65 -4.95 12.91 -7.26
C GLU A 65 -3.87 13.26 -8.28
N VAL A 66 -4.28 13.90 -9.36
CA VAL A 66 -3.41 14.53 -10.34
C VAL A 66 -3.69 16.02 -10.31
N LYS A 67 -2.70 16.81 -9.88
CA LYS A 67 -2.85 18.27 -9.77
C LYS A 67 -2.12 18.99 -10.89
N ARG A 68 -2.37 20.30 -11.01
CA ARG A 68 -1.68 21.19 -11.95
C ARG A 68 -0.15 21.09 -11.84
N HIS A 69 0.52 21.38 -12.95
CA HIS A 69 1.96 21.17 -13.05
C HIS A 69 2.79 21.91 -11.98
N GLY A 70 3.66 21.21 -11.27
CA GLY A 70 4.66 21.80 -10.37
C GLY A 70 4.12 22.43 -9.08
N ILE A 71 2.93 22.01 -8.62
CA ILE A 71 2.37 22.47 -7.34
C ILE A 71 3.09 21.88 -6.10
N ILE A 72 3.82 20.78 -6.26
CA ILE A 72 4.57 20.13 -5.19
C ILE A 72 5.95 20.80 -5.07
N ASP A 73 6.16 21.57 -4.00
CA ASP A 73 7.49 22.05 -3.62
C ASP A 73 8.20 21.02 -2.74
N ILE A 74 9.16 20.29 -3.32
CA ILE A 74 9.96 19.28 -2.63
C ILE A 74 10.60 19.82 -1.35
N ARG A 75 11.06 21.07 -1.31
CA ARG A 75 11.75 21.64 -0.15
C ARG A 75 10.83 21.78 1.05
N THR A 76 9.56 22.12 0.80
CA THR A 76 8.56 22.13 1.88
C THR A 76 8.29 20.72 2.37
N TRP A 77 8.24 19.70 1.51
CA TRP A 77 7.91 18.33 1.89
C TRP A 77 9.07 17.57 2.54
N THR A 78 10.33 17.90 2.19
CA THR A 78 11.55 17.36 2.83
C THR A 78 11.87 18.05 4.15
N GLY A 79 11.25 19.21 4.43
CA GLY A 79 11.48 20.00 5.65
C GLY A 79 12.63 21.00 5.53
N GLU A 80 13.22 21.16 4.35
CA GLU A 80 14.19 22.23 4.07
C GLU A 80 13.56 23.62 4.22
N ASN A 81 12.30 23.75 3.79
CA ASN A 81 11.51 24.97 3.92
C ASN A 81 10.35 24.81 4.92
N PRO A 82 9.90 25.89 5.58
CA PRO A 82 8.69 25.89 6.39
C PRO A 82 7.45 25.43 5.60
N VAL A 83 6.46 24.90 6.32
CA VAL A 83 5.18 24.47 5.73
C VAL A 83 4.45 25.67 5.14
N ASP A 84 4.22 25.65 3.83
CA ASP A 84 3.45 26.65 3.11
C ASP A 84 1.93 26.32 3.10
N SER A 85 1.13 27.21 2.50
CA SER A 85 -0.31 27.00 2.38
C SER A 85 -0.65 25.79 1.49
N THR A 86 0.14 25.55 0.44
CA THR A 86 -0.04 24.44 -0.50
C THR A 86 0.15 23.09 0.17
N ARG A 87 1.28 22.88 0.87
CA ARG A 87 1.56 21.66 1.64
C ARG A 87 0.50 21.44 2.72
N ARG A 88 0.08 22.50 3.41
CA ARG A 88 -0.97 22.40 4.44
C ARG A 88 -2.31 21.97 3.86
N TRP A 89 -2.69 22.53 2.71
CA TRP A 89 -3.94 22.19 2.03
C TRP A 89 -3.90 20.74 1.49
N LEU A 90 -2.88 20.38 0.71
CA LEU A 90 -2.70 19.01 0.19
C LEU A 90 -2.66 17.97 1.31
N GLY A 91 -1.91 18.23 2.38
CA GLY A 91 -1.82 17.30 3.51
C GLY A 91 -3.16 17.08 4.24
N LYS A 92 -4.01 18.12 4.34
CA LYS A 92 -5.36 17.99 4.89
C LYS A 92 -6.28 17.22 3.95
N GLU A 93 -6.27 17.57 2.67
CA GLU A 93 -7.08 16.94 1.63
C GLU A 93 -6.81 15.42 1.56
N LEU A 94 -5.53 15.03 1.41
CA LEU A 94 -5.14 13.62 1.30
C LEU A 94 -5.48 12.82 2.57
N ARG A 95 -5.30 13.41 3.77
CA ARG A 95 -5.70 12.77 5.03
C ARG A 95 -7.20 12.53 5.08
N GLY A 96 -7.99 13.53 4.65
CA GLY A 96 -9.45 13.43 4.56
C GLY A 96 -9.87 12.30 3.62
N TYR A 97 -9.28 12.24 2.42
CA TYR A 97 -9.58 11.16 1.48
C TYR A 97 -9.18 9.78 2.02
N CYS A 98 -8.00 9.62 2.63
CA CYS A 98 -7.61 8.34 3.24
C CYS A 98 -8.61 7.85 4.28
N HIS A 99 -9.12 8.77 5.12
CA HIS A 99 -10.16 8.44 6.09
C HIS A 99 -11.47 8.01 5.41
N MET A 100 -11.94 8.75 4.39
CA MET A 100 -13.19 8.45 3.67
C MET A 100 -13.11 7.13 2.87
N TYR A 101 -11.98 6.87 2.22
CA TYR A 101 -11.72 5.67 1.43
C TYR A 101 -11.22 4.49 2.27
N LYS A 102 -11.09 4.66 3.58
CA LYS A 102 -10.65 3.63 4.53
C LYS A 102 -9.31 3.00 4.15
N CYS A 103 -8.39 3.79 3.61
CA CYS A 103 -7.06 3.37 3.19
C CYS A 103 -5.96 4.14 3.94
N PHE A 104 -4.74 3.61 3.94
CA PHE A 104 -3.62 4.19 4.72
C PHE A 104 -2.55 4.84 3.84
N ALA A 105 -2.79 4.94 2.53
CA ALA A 105 -1.88 5.58 1.61
C ALA A 105 -2.63 6.48 0.63
N ALA A 106 -2.05 7.64 0.34
CA ALA A 106 -2.49 8.55 -0.71
C ALA A 106 -1.30 8.99 -1.56
N SER A 107 -1.53 9.30 -2.84
CA SER A 107 -0.53 9.87 -3.72
C SER A 107 -1.04 11.08 -4.49
N VAL A 108 -0.14 12.00 -4.81
CA VAL A 108 -0.40 13.15 -5.67
C VAL A 108 0.67 13.24 -6.74
N PHE A 109 0.26 13.31 -7.99
CA PHE A 109 1.15 13.56 -9.11
C PHE A 109 0.88 14.96 -9.67
N ASP A 110 1.93 15.75 -9.90
CA ASP A 110 1.79 17.09 -10.47
C ASP A 110 2.55 17.25 -11.79
N GLY A 111 2.79 16.16 -12.51
CA GLY A 111 3.58 16.21 -13.75
C GLY A 111 5.09 16.42 -13.55
N LYS A 112 5.56 16.82 -12.37
CA LYS A 112 6.99 17.01 -12.04
C LYS A 112 7.44 16.06 -10.94
N TYR A 113 6.59 15.84 -9.94
CA TYR A 113 6.84 15.00 -8.78
C TYR A 113 5.64 14.08 -8.52
N LEU A 114 5.93 12.92 -7.93
CA LEU A 114 4.97 12.07 -7.24
C LEU A 114 5.22 12.19 -5.74
N LEU A 115 4.26 12.73 -5.02
CA LEU A 115 4.17 12.67 -3.56
C LEU A 115 3.40 11.43 -3.15
N ILE A 116 3.91 10.66 -2.20
CA ILE A 116 3.19 9.56 -1.54
C ILE A 116 3.19 9.82 -0.03
N LEU A 117 2.01 9.77 0.58
CA LEU A 117 1.82 9.79 2.02
C LEU A 117 1.37 8.42 2.48
N VAL A 118 2.06 7.85 3.48
CA VAL A 118 1.65 6.60 4.14
C VAL A 118 1.42 6.90 5.62
N PHE A 119 0.18 6.71 6.07
CA PHE A 119 -0.24 6.96 7.45
C PHE A 119 0.09 5.76 8.33
N HIS A 120 0.93 6.00 9.34
CA HIS A 120 1.31 4.99 10.32
C HIS A 120 0.26 4.94 11.44
N ALA A 121 -0.93 4.48 11.06
CA ALA A 121 -2.07 4.24 11.93
C ALA A 121 -2.28 2.73 12.11
N ALA A 122 -2.94 2.27 13.17
CA ALA A 122 -3.38 0.87 13.31
C ALA A 122 -4.78 0.69 12.73
N ALA A 123 -5.67 1.65 12.98
CA ALA A 123 -7.04 1.67 12.46
C ALA A 123 -7.35 2.97 11.69
N VAL A 124 -8.38 2.93 10.85
CA VAL A 124 -8.82 4.08 10.02
C VAL A 124 -9.13 5.34 10.86
N PRO A 125 -9.76 5.26 12.05
CA PRO A 125 -9.96 6.44 12.90
C PRO A 125 -8.66 7.09 13.37
N ASP A 126 -7.55 6.33 13.44
CA ASP A 126 -6.28 6.89 13.91
C ASP A 126 -5.64 7.80 12.87
N ILE A 127 -6.05 7.70 11.60
CA ILE A 127 -5.59 8.56 10.50
C ILE A 127 -5.97 10.02 10.76
N THR A 128 -7.05 10.32 11.47
CA THR A 128 -7.47 11.71 11.69
C THR A 128 -6.79 12.36 12.90
N ARG A 129 -6.04 11.59 13.70
CA ARG A 129 -5.33 12.12 14.86
C ARG A 129 -4.23 13.07 14.41
N GLN A 130 -4.13 14.20 15.11
CA GLN A 130 -3.14 15.23 14.82
C GLN A 130 -1.69 14.71 14.90
N ASN A 131 -1.43 13.75 15.80
CA ASN A 131 -0.13 13.15 16.03
C ASN A 131 0.09 11.81 15.28
N CYS A 132 -0.81 11.43 14.35
CA CYS A 132 -0.60 10.23 13.54
C CYS A 132 0.67 10.41 12.67
N PRO A 133 1.70 9.58 12.83
CA PRO A 133 2.92 9.68 12.04
C PRO A 133 2.63 9.42 10.55
N VAL A 134 3.30 10.16 9.68
CA VAL A 134 3.13 10.05 8.23
C VAL A 134 4.51 9.90 7.59
N ILE A 135 4.69 8.84 6.83
CA ILE A 135 5.85 8.70 5.95
C ILE A 135 5.54 9.50 4.69
N CYS A 136 6.43 10.42 4.34
CA CYS A 136 6.33 11.27 3.16
C CYS A 136 7.44 10.88 2.18
N LEU A 137 7.07 10.43 0.99
CA LEU A 137 8.00 10.09 -0.09
C LEU A 137 7.75 11.01 -1.28
N VAL A 138 8.82 11.57 -1.86
CA VAL A 138 8.74 12.42 -3.04
C VAL A 138 9.67 11.88 -4.12
N PHE A 139 9.14 11.62 -5.31
CA PHE A 139 9.88 11.10 -6.45
C PHE A 139 9.83 12.08 -7.61
N SER A 140 10.96 12.32 -8.28
CA SER A 140 11.00 13.11 -9.51
C SER A 140 10.45 12.32 -10.69
N ALA A 141 9.63 12.97 -11.52
CA ALA A 141 9.14 12.43 -12.79
C ALA A 141 10.27 12.24 -13.82
N GLU A 142 11.42 12.90 -13.64
CA GLU A 142 12.63 12.68 -14.46
C GLU A 142 13.17 11.25 -14.26
N CYS A 143 12.95 10.66 -13.08
CA CYS A 143 13.34 9.28 -12.76
C CYS A 143 12.10 8.37 -12.74
N THR A 144 11.42 8.24 -13.89
CA THR A 144 10.17 7.47 -14.01
C THR A 144 10.24 6.05 -13.45
N THR A 145 11.38 5.34 -13.60
CA THR A 145 11.58 4.00 -13.04
C THR A 145 11.49 3.99 -11.51
N THR A 146 12.20 4.88 -10.83
CA THR A 146 12.18 4.98 -9.36
C THR A 146 10.81 5.39 -8.85
N LEU A 147 10.17 6.34 -9.53
CA LEU A 147 8.80 6.78 -9.25
C LEU A 147 7.81 5.61 -9.34
N ARG A 148 7.83 4.87 -10.45
CA ARG A 148 6.97 3.68 -10.64
C ARG A 148 7.24 2.62 -9.58
N TYR A 149 8.52 2.38 -9.28
CA TYR A 149 8.91 1.41 -8.27
C TYR A 149 8.44 1.79 -6.88
N GLY A 150 8.57 3.06 -6.48
CA GLY A 150 8.06 3.57 -5.20
C GLY A 150 6.55 3.40 -5.06
N LEU A 151 5.80 3.72 -6.12
CA LEU A 151 4.35 3.55 -6.14
C LEU A 151 3.95 2.06 -6.11
N PHE A 152 4.57 1.23 -6.95
CA PHE A 152 4.38 -0.23 -6.94
C PHE A 152 4.64 -0.84 -5.56
N ARG A 153 5.76 -0.48 -4.93
CA ARG A 153 6.13 -0.95 -3.58
C ARG A 153 5.11 -0.49 -2.53
N THR A 154 4.59 0.72 -2.66
CA THR A 154 3.54 1.23 -1.78
C THR A 154 2.26 0.40 -1.91
N VAL A 155 1.79 0.14 -3.14
CA VAL A 155 0.63 -0.73 -3.39
C VAL A 155 0.85 -2.12 -2.79
N MET A 156 2.01 -2.74 -3.03
CA MET A 156 2.36 -4.05 -2.45
C MET A 156 2.36 -4.05 -0.91
N HIS A 157 2.86 -2.99 -0.28
CA HIS A 157 2.83 -2.86 1.18
C HIS A 157 1.39 -2.75 1.70
N GLN A 158 0.50 -2.04 1.01
CA GLN A 158 -0.90 -1.94 1.40
C GLN A 158 -1.64 -3.27 1.23
N ILE A 159 -1.32 -4.06 0.20
CA ILE A 159 -1.86 -5.41 0.04
C ILE A 159 -1.44 -6.29 1.21
N ARG A 160 -0.15 -6.32 1.55
CA ARG A 160 0.37 -7.10 2.69
C ARG A 160 -0.30 -6.69 3.99
N ARG A 161 -0.48 -5.39 4.21
CA ARG A 161 -1.18 -4.87 5.38
C ARG A 161 -2.63 -5.37 5.46
N MET A 162 -3.34 -5.40 4.32
CA MET A 162 -4.69 -5.97 4.28
C MET A 162 -4.71 -7.47 4.54
N GLN A 163 -3.80 -8.21 3.93
CA GLN A 163 -3.65 -9.65 4.14
C GLN A 163 -3.35 -9.97 5.61
N ALA A 164 -2.42 -9.23 6.23
CA ALA A 164 -2.08 -9.36 7.65
C ALA A 164 -3.27 -9.09 8.58
N ALA A 165 -4.11 -8.11 8.26
CA ALA A 165 -5.30 -7.78 9.06
C ALA A 165 -6.37 -8.90 9.02
N ALA A 166 -6.36 -9.75 8.00
CA ALA A 166 -7.29 -10.87 7.83
C ALA A 166 -6.63 -12.24 8.06
N ALA A 167 -5.34 -12.27 8.43
CA ALA A 167 -4.56 -13.49 8.50
C ALA A 167 -4.96 -14.40 9.68
N PRO A 168 -4.96 -15.73 9.49
CA PRO A 168 -5.24 -16.67 10.57
C PRO A 168 -4.11 -16.61 11.63
N PRO A 169 -4.37 -16.96 12.89
CA PRO A 169 -3.31 -17.18 13.88
C PRO A 169 -2.37 -18.30 13.42
N VAL A 170 -1.06 -18.11 13.58
CA VAL A 170 -0.04 -19.12 13.24
C VAL A 170 0.92 -19.26 14.42
N VAL A 171 1.19 -20.50 14.80
CA VAL A 171 2.21 -20.88 15.77
C VAL A 171 3.04 -22.00 15.15
N LEU A 172 4.35 -21.79 15.04
CA LEU A 172 5.31 -22.80 14.56
C LEU A 172 6.39 -22.96 15.62
N ASP A 173 6.68 -24.18 16.04
CA ASP A 173 7.69 -24.49 17.06
C ASP A 173 7.57 -23.65 18.36
N GLY A 174 6.35 -23.29 18.73
CA GLY A 174 6.05 -22.44 19.88
C GLY A 174 6.22 -20.93 19.64
N TYR A 175 6.71 -20.51 18.47
CA TYR A 175 6.78 -19.10 18.06
C TYR A 175 5.44 -18.64 17.50
N ILE A 176 4.92 -17.53 18.04
CA ILE A 176 3.66 -16.93 17.59
C ILE A 176 3.97 -15.89 16.53
N ARG A 177 3.37 -16.03 15.34
CA ARG A 177 3.51 -15.01 14.28
C ARG A 177 2.60 -13.81 14.54
N ARG A 178 3.20 -12.63 14.51
CA ARG A 178 2.56 -11.30 14.60
C ARG A 178 2.89 -10.49 13.35
N PHE A 179 2.29 -9.31 13.19
CA PHE A 179 2.55 -8.43 12.05
C PHE A 179 2.91 -7.02 12.47
N ARG A 180 3.89 -6.43 11.78
CA ARG A 180 4.12 -4.98 11.79
C ARG A 180 2.96 -4.27 11.10
N LEU A 181 2.82 -2.96 11.30
CA LEU A 181 1.82 -2.15 10.59
C LEU A 181 2.02 -2.12 9.07
N SER A 182 3.21 -2.48 8.59
CA SER A 182 3.51 -2.68 7.16
C SER A 182 2.94 -3.99 6.58
N GLY A 183 2.40 -4.88 7.43
CA GLY A 183 1.95 -6.22 7.05
C GLY A 183 3.07 -7.25 6.92
N PHE A 184 4.30 -6.91 7.29
CA PHE A 184 5.38 -7.89 7.40
C PHE A 184 5.25 -8.69 8.69
N PRO A 185 5.35 -10.03 8.64
CA PRO A 185 5.29 -10.85 9.82
C PRO A 185 6.60 -10.76 10.59
N PHE A 186 6.48 -11.00 11.90
CA PHE A 186 7.59 -11.27 12.80
C PHE A 186 7.14 -12.33 13.80
N TRP A 187 8.09 -12.96 14.47
CA TRP A 187 7.85 -14.08 15.37
C TRP A 187 8.12 -13.68 16.81
N VAL A 188 7.33 -14.21 17.73
CA VAL A 188 7.43 -13.92 19.16
C VAL A 188 7.54 -15.23 19.94
N TYR A 189 8.53 -15.32 20.81
CA TYR A 189 8.69 -16.41 21.77
C TYR A 189 9.08 -15.84 23.15
N GLY A 190 8.17 -15.96 24.11
CA GLY A 190 8.28 -15.20 25.37
C GLY A 190 8.31 -13.69 25.09
N ASP A 191 9.36 -13.02 25.56
CA ASP A 191 9.58 -11.58 25.37
C ASP A 191 10.48 -11.25 24.16
N ALA A 192 10.94 -12.26 23.41
CA ALA A 192 11.82 -12.06 22.27
C ALA A 192 11.04 -11.91 20.95
N GLU A 193 11.45 -10.95 20.13
CA GLU A 193 10.95 -10.76 18.76
C GLU A 193 12.02 -11.13 17.73
N HIS A 194 11.60 -11.80 16.65
CA HIS A 194 12.47 -12.21 15.54
C HIS A 194 11.83 -11.83 14.20
N GLU A 195 12.54 -11.11 13.34
CA GLU A 195 12.05 -10.75 12.01
C GLU A 195 11.95 -11.98 11.08
N GLU A 196 12.80 -12.97 11.30
CA GLU A 196 12.80 -14.25 10.59
C GLU A 196 12.55 -15.38 11.58
N HIS A 197 11.93 -16.48 11.13
CA HIS A 197 11.72 -17.62 12.02
C HIS A 197 13.09 -18.28 12.32
N PRO A 198 13.45 -18.55 13.58
CA PRO A 198 14.78 -19.10 13.91
C PRO A 198 15.12 -20.44 13.26
N ASN A 199 14.10 -21.26 12.96
CA ASN A 199 14.26 -22.55 12.26
C ASN A 199 14.21 -22.43 10.72
N GLY A 200 14.29 -21.22 10.16
CA GLY A 200 14.43 -21.02 8.72
C GLY A 200 13.16 -21.19 7.90
N TYR A 201 11.97 -21.14 8.52
CA TYR A 201 10.71 -21.12 7.75
C TYR A 201 10.62 -19.88 6.87
N ILE A 202 10.26 -20.10 5.62
CA ILE A 202 10.08 -19.07 4.60
C ILE A 202 8.61 -18.97 4.20
N ARG A 203 8.27 -17.87 3.53
CA ARG A 203 6.94 -17.71 2.93
C ARG A 203 7.02 -17.90 1.42
N ILE A 204 6.11 -18.70 0.90
CA ILE A 204 5.94 -18.92 -0.53
C ILE A 204 4.58 -18.35 -0.94
N LEU A 205 4.58 -17.62 -2.05
CA LEU A 205 3.35 -17.07 -2.62
C LEU A 205 2.70 -18.12 -3.52
N ASP A 206 1.46 -18.47 -3.19
CA ASP A 206 0.62 -19.33 -3.99
C ASP A 206 -0.01 -18.59 -5.18
N VAL A 207 -0.46 -19.35 -6.19
CA VAL A 207 -1.17 -18.83 -7.37
C VAL A 207 -2.47 -18.10 -7.01
N SER A 208 -3.06 -18.40 -5.85
CA SER A 208 -4.21 -17.65 -5.30
C SER A 208 -3.86 -16.23 -4.84
N GLY A 209 -2.57 -15.89 -4.75
CA GLY A 209 -2.10 -14.62 -4.20
C GLY A 209 -1.97 -14.62 -2.66
N ALA A 210 -2.26 -15.74 -2.01
CA ALA A 210 -2.02 -15.96 -0.58
C ALA A 210 -0.62 -16.53 -0.32
N TRP A 211 -0.05 -16.21 0.84
CA TRP A 211 1.22 -16.75 1.31
C TRP A 211 0.98 -17.94 2.23
N TYR A 212 1.79 -18.98 2.08
CA TYR A 212 1.90 -20.10 3.02
C TYR A 212 3.32 -20.25 3.55
N TRP A 213 3.45 -20.92 4.70
CA TRP A 213 4.74 -21.22 5.30
C TRP A 213 5.33 -22.50 4.72
N ALA A 214 6.62 -22.45 4.42
CA ALA A 214 7.40 -23.59 3.98
C ALA A 214 8.67 -23.72 4.83
N SER A 215 9.14 -24.94 4.99
CA SER A 215 10.48 -25.25 5.53
C SER A 215 11.58 -24.56 4.72
N ALA A 216 12.79 -24.50 5.27
CA ALA A 216 13.95 -23.93 4.59
C ALA A 216 14.23 -24.60 3.22
N ASP A 217 13.85 -25.88 3.07
CA ASP A 217 13.98 -26.65 1.83
C ASP A 217 12.83 -26.41 0.83
N GLY A 218 11.86 -25.56 1.16
CA GLY A 218 10.74 -25.18 0.30
C GLY A 218 9.52 -26.12 0.37
N ASN A 219 9.54 -27.14 1.22
CA ASN A 219 8.36 -27.99 1.45
C ASN A 219 7.33 -27.26 2.30
N ALA A 220 6.06 -27.29 1.89
CA ALA A 220 4.96 -26.68 2.64
C ALA A 220 4.90 -27.21 4.07
N VAL A 221 4.69 -26.32 5.03
CA VAL A 221 4.41 -26.68 6.42
C VAL A 221 2.96 -27.13 6.50
N LEU A 222 2.73 -28.30 7.10
CA LEU A 222 1.41 -28.87 7.31
C LEU A 222 1.02 -28.80 8.79
N ASP A 223 -0.27 -28.63 9.06
CA ASP A 223 -0.83 -28.75 10.40
C ASP A 223 -1.07 -30.22 10.78
N GLN A 224 -1.72 -30.45 11.93
CA GLN A 224 -1.98 -31.80 12.45
C GLN A 224 -2.95 -32.62 11.59
N ASP A 225 -3.70 -31.94 10.71
CA ASP A 225 -4.71 -32.53 9.83
C ASP A 225 -4.20 -32.60 8.37
N ASP A 226 -2.89 -32.51 8.16
CA ASP A 226 -2.20 -32.48 6.86
C ASP A 226 -2.59 -31.29 5.96
N ASN A 227 -3.15 -30.21 6.52
CA ASN A 227 -3.47 -29.01 5.74
C ASN A 227 -2.31 -28.03 5.71
N VAL A 228 -2.15 -27.31 4.60
CA VAL A 228 -1.12 -26.27 4.46
C VAL A 228 -1.34 -25.14 5.47
N VAL A 229 -0.26 -24.77 6.18
CA VAL A 229 -0.27 -23.64 7.12
C VAL A 229 -0.13 -22.33 6.35
N TRP A 230 -1.25 -21.63 6.21
CA TRP A 230 -1.31 -20.33 5.52
C TRP A 230 -0.83 -19.18 6.41
N ASP A 231 0.01 -18.30 5.86
CA ASP A 231 0.38 -17.02 6.50
C ASP A 231 -0.73 -15.99 6.34
N THR A 232 -1.36 -15.95 5.16
CA THR A 232 -2.40 -14.98 4.81
C THR A 232 -3.60 -15.68 4.20
N VAL A 233 -4.80 -15.13 4.38
CA VAL A 233 -5.99 -15.65 3.70
C VAL A 233 -5.96 -15.38 2.21
N GLN A 234 -6.54 -16.30 1.43
CA GLN A 234 -6.99 -16.02 0.09
C GLN A 234 -8.14 -15.03 0.20
N LEU A 235 -7.88 -13.80 -0.20
CA LEU A 235 -8.93 -12.81 -0.34
C LEU A 235 -9.55 -13.08 -1.71
N GLY A 236 -10.77 -13.65 -1.73
CA GLY A 236 -11.46 -14.07 -2.94
C GLY A 236 -11.47 -12.97 -4.02
N LEU A 237 -11.31 -13.39 -5.28
CA LEU A 237 -11.59 -12.56 -6.46
C LEU A 237 -13.10 -12.29 -6.57
#